data_AF-A0A6L7WQF9-F1
#
_entry.id   AF-A0A6L7WQF9-F1
#
_cell.length_a   1.000
_cell.length_b   1.000
_cell.length_c   1.000
_cell.angle_alpha   90.00
_cell.angle_beta   90.00
_cell.angle_gamma   90.00
#
_symmetry.space_group_name_H-M   'P 1'
#
loop_
_entity.id
_entity.type
_entity.pdbx_description
1 polymer ?
#
loop_
_entity_poly.entity_id
_entity_poly.type
_entity_poly.pdbx_seq_one_letter_code
_entity_poly.pdbx_strand_id
1 'polypeptide(L)' 'MLWEINLGSPVSGFPISYAVDGKQYVAFGTGNAGTSSHFNRLTPELRPSSGNNLFVFALP' A
#
# COMPACT_ATOMS: atom_id res chain seq x y z
N MET A 1 -12.36 -5.32 11.54
CA MET A 1 -11.69 -4.34 10.66
C MET A 1 -11.99 -2.95 11.20
N LEU A 2 -10.98 -2.09 11.43
CA LEU A 2 -11.19 -0.73 11.96
C LEU A 2 -11.06 0.36 10.89
N TRP A 3 -10.23 0.13 9.87
CA TRP A 3 -10.06 1.00 8.71
C TRP A 3 -9.39 0.22 7.57
N GLU A 4 -9.75 0.55 6.33
CA GLU A 4 -9.13 0.02 5.11
C GLU A 4 -9.24 1.07 3.99
N ILE A 5 -8.27 1.10 3.08
CA ILE A 5 -8.31 1.92 1.88
C ILE A 5 -7.73 1.15 0.68
N ASN A 6 -8.29 1.37 -0.50
CA ASN A 6 -7.75 0.87 -1.76
C ASN A 6 -6.77 1.89 -2.35
N LEU A 7 -5.50 1.49 -2.49
CA LEU A 7 -4.42 2.35 -3.05
C LEU A 7 -4.34 2.31 -4.58
N GLY A 8 -5.18 1.51 -5.25
CA GLY A 8 -5.23 1.39 -6.71
C GLY A 8 -4.11 0.56 -7.34
N SER A 9 -3.10 0.15 -6.57
CA SER A 9 -1.98 -0.69 -6.99
C SER A 9 -1.55 -1.62 -5.86
N PRO A 10 -0.97 -2.82 -6.13
CA PRO A 10 -0.56 -3.72 -5.06
C PRO A 10 0.48 -3.10 -4.14
N VAL A 11 0.40 -3.41 -2.85
CA VAL A 11 1.44 -3.02 -1.89
C VAL A 11 2.66 -3.91 -2.10
N SER A 12 3.81 -3.31 -2.39
CA SER A 12 5.04 -4.00 -2.82
C SER A 12 6.11 -4.13 -1.72
N GLY A 13 5.82 -3.65 -0.50
CA GLY A 13 6.76 -3.68 0.63
C GLY A 13 6.05 -3.71 1.97
N PHE A 14 6.83 -3.58 3.05
CA PHE A 14 6.28 -3.54 4.40
C PHE A 14 5.86 -2.12 4.78
N PRO A 15 4.70 -1.94 5.40
CA PRO A 15 4.33 -0.69 6.05
C PRO A 15 5.38 -0.26 7.07
N ILE A 16 5.63 1.04 7.17
CA ILE A 16 6.41 1.62 8.27
C ILE A 16 5.60 2.68 9.01
N SER A 17 5.95 2.91 10.27
CA SER A 17 5.44 4.04 11.05
C SER A 17 6.60 4.86 11.61
N TYR A 18 6.41 6.18 11.68
CA TYR A 18 7.36 7.14 12.22
C TYR A 18 6.62 8.36 12.76
N ALA A 19 7.33 9.26 13.45
CA ALA A 19 6.77 10.51 13.93
C ALA A 19 7.68 11.70 13.59
N VAL A 20 7.07 12.83 13.26
CA VAL A 20 7.73 14.13 13.04
C VAL A 20 6.95 15.19 13.80
N ASP A 21 7.63 15.98 14.63
CA ASP A 21 7.02 17.04 15.45
C ASP A 21 5.80 16.57 16.26
N GLY A 22 5.89 15.35 16.82
CA GLY A 22 4.84 14.75 17.63
C GLY A 22 3.65 14.18 16.84
N LYS A 23 3.60 14.35 15.52
CA LYS A 23 2.57 13.75 14.66
C LYS A 23 3.04 12.39 14.14
N GLN A 24 2.23 11.35 14.34
CA GLN A 24 2.52 9.99 13.86
C GLN A 24 2.03 9.82 12.42
N TYR A 25 2.85 9.15 11.62
CA TYR A 25 2.58 8.81 10.23
C TYR A 25 2.71 7.30 10.01
N VAL A 26 1.96 6.80 9.02
CA VAL A 26 2.11 5.45 8.48
C VAL A 26 2.30 5.56 6.97
N ALA A 27 3.34 4.91 6.45
CA ALA A 27 3.72 4.99 5.05
C ALA A 27 3.79 3.62 4.37
N PHE A 28 3.39 3.59 3.10
CA PHE A 28 3.26 2.38 2.29
C PHE A 28 3.71 2.64 0.85
N GLY A 29 4.54 1.76 0.30
CA GLY A 29 4.89 1.76 -1.12
C GLY A 29 3.97 0.83 -1.91
N THR A 30 3.53 1.27 -3.07
CA THR A 30 2.83 0.42 -4.06
C THR A 30 3.70 0.09 -5.25
N GLY A 31 3.32 -0.94 -5.99
CA GLY A 31 3.94 -1.32 -7.25
C GLY A 31 3.91 -2.83 -7.48
N ASN A 32 4.42 -3.24 -8.64
CA ASN A 32 4.62 -4.66 -8.92
C ASN A 32 5.88 -5.16 -8.19
N ALA A 33 5.72 -6.21 -7.39
CA ALA A 33 6.79 -6.98 -6.78
C ALA A 33 6.52 -8.47 -7.00
N GLY A 34 7.50 -9.33 -6.72
CA GLY A 34 7.36 -10.78 -6.91
C GLY A 34 6.09 -11.33 -6.24
N THR A 35 5.95 -11.09 -4.94
CA THR A 35 4.79 -11.56 -4.15
C THR A 35 3.45 -11.04 -4.69
N SER A 36 3.32 -9.73 -4.93
CA SER A 36 2.06 -9.16 -5.44
C SER A 36 1.72 -9.65 -6.84
N SER A 37 2.74 -9.85 -7.69
CA SER A 37 2.55 -10.40 -9.04
C SER A 37 2.11 -11.87 -9.01
N HIS A 38 2.58 -12.66 -8.04
CA HIS A 38 2.13 -14.04 -7.86
C HIS A 38 0.67 -14.09 -7.41
N PHE A 39 0.28 -13.27 -6.44
CA PHE A 39 -1.10 -13.26 -5.95
C PHE A 39 -2.11 -12.71 -6.97
N ASN A 40 -1.74 -11.70 -7.77
CA ASN A 40 -2.62 -11.19 -8.82
C ASN A 40 -3.01 -12.26 -9.86
N ARG A 41 -2.23 -13.34 -10.01
CA ARG A 41 -2.58 -14.47 -10.90
C ARG A 41 -3.67 -15.37 -10.34
N LEU A 42 -3.91 -15.32 -9.02
CA LEU A 42 -4.94 -16.11 -8.35
C LEU A 42 -6.33 -15.46 -8.42
N THR A 43 -6.38 -14.16 -8.72
CA THR A 43 -7.60 -13.34 -8.76
C THR A 43 -7.67 -12.55 -10.08
N PRO A 44 -7.79 -13.23 -11.24
CA PRO A 44 -7.74 -12.59 -12.56
C PRO A 44 -8.87 -11.59 -12.84
N GLU A 45 -9.95 -11.65 -12.06
CA GLU A 45 -11.03 -10.66 -12.06
C GLU A 45 -10.60 -9.30 -11.49
N LEU A 46 -9.58 -9.27 -10.64
CA LEU A 46 -9.00 -8.03 -10.12
C LEU A 46 -7.99 -7.45 -11.11
N ARG A 47 -8.14 -6.17 -11.43
CA ARG A 47 -7.28 -5.44 -12.37
C ARG A 47 -6.65 -4.21 -11.72
N PRO A 48 -5.79 -4.37 -10.69
CA PRO A 48 -5.10 -3.24 -10.08
C PRO A 48 -4.09 -2.62 -11.06
N SER A 49 -3.78 -1.35 -10.89
CA SER A 49 -2.73 -0.69 -11.66
C SER A 49 -1.33 -1.14 -11.23
N SER A 50 -0.32 -0.87 -12.06
CA SER A 50 1.10 -1.08 -11.74
C SER A 50 1.79 0.18 -11.19
N GLY A 51 1.01 1.16 -10.71
CA GLY A 51 1.52 2.46 -10.24
C GLY A 51 2.48 2.33 -9.05
N ASN A 52 3.67 2.93 -9.17
CA ASN A 52 4.66 2.99 -8.11
C ASN A 52 4.55 4.33 -7.36
N ASN A 53 3.93 4.30 -6.19
CA ASN A 53 3.66 5.50 -5.38
C ASN A 53 4.00 5.24 -3.92
N LEU A 54 4.32 6.32 -3.20
CA LEU A 54 4.42 6.32 -1.74
C LEU A 54 3.20 7.04 -1.16
N PHE A 55 2.40 6.31 -0.37
CA PHE A 55 1.27 6.87 0.36
C PHE A 55 1.66 7.09 1.81
N VAL A 56 1.27 8.24 2.38
CA VAL A 56 1.51 8.60 3.78
C VAL A 56 0.20 9.07 4.40
N PHE A 57 -0.17 8.48 5.53
CA PHE A 57 -1.40 8.78 6.26
C PHE A 57 -1.08 9.27 7.68
N ALA A 58 -1.92 10.17 8.19
CA ALA A 58 -1.91 10.62 9.58
C ALA A 58 -3.33 11.00 9.99
N LEU A 59 -3.60 11.06 11.29
CA LEU A 59 -4.82 11.66 11.81
C LEU A 59 -4.82 13.18 11.53
N PRO A 60 -6.00 13.83 11.44
CA PRO A 60 -6.11 15.28 11.29
C PRO A 60 -5.28 16.05 12.32
#